data_AF-A0A644UWZ5-F1
#
_entry.id   AF-A0A644UWZ5-F1
#
_cell.length_a   1.000
_cell.length_b   1.000
_cell.length_c   1.000
_cell.angle_alpha   90.00
_cell.angle_beta   90.00
_cell.angle_gamma   90.00
#
_symmetry.space_group_name_H-M   'P 1'
#
loop_
_entity.id
_entity.type
_entity.pdbx_description
1 polymer ?
#
loop_
_entity_poly.entity_id
_entity_poly.type
_entity_poly.pdbx_seq_one_letter_code
_entity_poly.pdbx_strand_id
1 'polypeptide(L)'
;MELYKYQKLDAFTLDTSAGNPAACIFLHEEQSLSEEAMLEIARQHKGFVSEVVYCRIHGGVFLTYYSSECEVNFCGHGTIACMYSLVKNTASLSPCSEIPIHTNRIGQLTVYNRIADQGAVFISAPKPTYIASSLQSAQAAASLSLCDEDMPGIAG
;
A
#
# COMPACT_ATOMS: atom_id res chain seq x y z
N MET A 1 21.27 -18.76 -5.30
CA MET A 1 20.13 -17.98 -5.84
C MET A 1 18.96 -18.25 -4.92
N GLU A 2 18.44 -17.23 -4.24
CA GLU A 2 17.26 -17.38 -3.39
C GLU A 2 15.97 -17.19 -4.20
N LEU A 3 14.91 -17.86 -3.78
CA LEU A 3 13.59 -17.78 -4.41
C LEU A 3 12.62 -17.08 -3.46
N TYR A 4 11.89 -16.11 -3.97
CA TYR A 4 10.91 -15.34 -3.20
C TYR A 4 9.51 -15.53 -3.78
N LYS A 5 8.50 -15.67 -2.90
CA LYS A 5 7.12 -15.78 -3.34
C LYS A 5 6.62 -14.40 -3.77
N TYR A 6 6.34 -14.27 -5.06
CA TYR A 6 5.88 -13.04 -5.70
C TYR A 6 4.41 -13.15 -6.12
N GLN A 7 3.63 -12.09 -5.91
CA GLN A 7 2.29 -11.94 -6.47
C GLN A 7 2.08 -10.48 -6.92
N LYS A 8 1.60 -10.29 -8.16
CA LYS A 8 1.00 -9.01 -8.58
C LYS A 8 -0.50 -9.09 -8.37
N LEU A 9 -1.03 -8.08 -7.68
CA LEU A 9 -2.44 -8.01 -7.30
C LEU A 9 -2.94 -6.60 -7.58
N ASP A 10 -4.15 -6.50 -8.12
CA ASP A 10 -4.78 -5.20 -8.37
C ASP A 10 -5.69 -4.88 -7.19
N ALA A 11 -5.37 -3.81 -6.45
CA ALA A 11 -6.18 -3.33 -5.35
C ALA A 11 -7.42 -2.57 -5.85
N PHE A 12 -8.44 -2.44 -5.00
CA PHE A 12 -9.68 -1.69 -5.28
C PHE A 12 -10.49 -2.21 -6.47
N THR A 13 -10.42 -3.52 -6.73
CA THR A 13 -11.20 -4.14 -7.80
C THR A 13 -11.65 -5.55 -7.43
N LEU A 14 -12.64 -6.05 -8.15
CA LEU A 14 -13.15 -7.43 -8.06
C LEU A 14 -13.14 -8.11 -9.43
N ASP A 15 -13.63 -7.46 -10.50
CA ASP A 15 -13.67 -8.09 -11.85
C ASP A 15 -13.67 -7.11 -13.05
N THR A 16 -14.25 -5.91 -12.93
CA THR A 16 -14.53 -5.03 -14.10
C THR A 16 -13.60 -3.82 -14.25
N SER A 17 -12.72 -3.59 -13.28
CA SER A 17 -11.77 -2.46 -13.27
C SER A 17 -10.34 -2.98 -13.18
N ALA A 18 -9.40 -2.25 -13.78
CA ALA A 18 -7.98 -2.56 -13.70
C ALA A 18 -7.40 -2.38 -12.28
N GLY A 19 -8.12 -1.69 -11.39
CA GLY A 19 -7.66 -1.44 -10.02
C GLY A 19 -6.36 -0.64 -9.97
N ASN A 20 -5.67 -0.70 -8.83
CA ASN A 20 -4.31 -0.18 -8.68
C ASN A 20 -3.32 -1.33 -8.41
N PRO A 21 -2.41 -1.65 -9.35
CA PRO A 21 -1.53 -2.80 -9.25
C PRO A 21 -0.43 -2.60 -8.19
N ALA A 22 -0.26 -3.60 -7.32
CA ALA A 22 0.86 -3.71 -6.39
C ALA A 22 1.57 -5.06 -6.54
N ALA A 23 2.90 -5.04 -6.43
CA ALA A 23 3.70 -6.25 -6.32
C ALA A 23 3.88 -6.60 -4.84
N CYS A 24 3.64 -7.85 -4.47
CA CYS A 24 3.78 -8.35 -3.10
C CYS A 24 4.81 -9.48 -3.07
N ILE A 25 5.86 -9.30 -2.27
CA ILE A 25 6.88 -10.32 -2.02
C ILE A 25 6.74 -10.82 -0.59
N PHE A 26 6.46 -12.11 -0.44
CA PHE A 26 6.32 -12.77 0.86
C PHE A 26 7.63 -13.45 1.24
N LEU A 27 8.24 -12.99 2.33
CA LEU A 27 9.50 -13.49 2.86
C LEU A 27 9.24 -14.56 3.92
N HIS A 28 9.93 -15.69 3.80
CA HIS A 28 10.01 -16.68 4.88
C HIS A 28 10.80 -16.13 6.07
N GLU A 29 10.69 -16.79 7.23
CA GLU A 29 11.30 -16.34 8.49
C GLU A 29 12.83 -16.20 8.38
N GLU A 30 13.48 -17.13 7.68
CA GLU A 30 14.94 -17.12 7.46
C GLU A 30 15.36 -16.15 6.33
N GLN A 31 14.41 -15.61 5.57
CA GLN A 31 14.70 -14.76 4.41
C GLN A 31 14.78 -13.28 4.79
N SER A 32 15.82 -12.63 4.27
CA SER A 32 16.00 -11.20 4.41
C SER A 32 16.52 -10.57 3.13
N LEU A 33 16.02 -9.37 2.84
CA LEU A 33 16.52 -8.51 1.78
C LEU A 33 17.07 -7.25 2.44
N SER A 34 18.21 -6.78 1.95
CA SER A 34 18.73 -5.47 2.33
C SER A 34 17.86 -4.36 1.74
N GLU A 35 17.98 -3.14 2.27
CA GLU A 35 17.27 -1.98 1.73
C GLU A 35 17.63 -1.72 0.26
N GLU A 36 18.90 -1.93 -0.11
CA GLU A 36 19.37 -1.78 -1.49
C GLU A 36 18.74 -2.83 -2.41
N ALA A 37 18.63 -4.08 -1.94
CA ALA A 37 18.00 -5.14 -2.72
C ALA A 37 16.48 -4.91 -2.89
N MET A 38 15.80 -4.45 -1.84
CA MET A 38 14.39 -4.07 -1.94
C MET A 38 14.19 -2.91 -2.93
N LEU A 39 15.00 -1.86 -2.83
CA LEU A 39 14.92 -0.74 -3.76
C LEU A 39 15.24 -1.14 -5.21
N GLU A 40 16.22 -2.02 -5.41
CA GLU A 40 16.57 -2.50 -6.75
C GLU A 40 15.44 -3.31 -7.38
N ILE A 41 14.80 -4.21 -6.62
CA ILE A 41 13.61 -4.92 -7.08
C ILE A 41 12.48 -3.92 -7.42
N ALA A 42 12.27 -2.89 -6.59
CA ALA A 42 11.25 -1.87 -6.86
C ALA A 42 11.54 -1.05 -8.12
N ARG A 43 12.82 -0.75 -8.41
CA ARG A 43 13.23 -0.10 -9.66
C ARG A 43 12.94 -0.95 -10.90
N GLN A 44 13.18 -2.25 -10.82
CA GLN A 44 12.88 -3.18 -11.91
C GLN A 44 11.37 -3.27 -12.20
N HIS A 45 10.54 -2.91 -11.23
CA HIS A 45 9.09 -2.86 -11.35
C HIS A 45 8.53 -1.52 -11.84
N LYS A 46 9.40 -0.53 -12.12
CA LYS A 46 8.99 0.79 -12.58
C LYS A 46 8.16 0.71 -13.87
N GLY A 47 6.98 1.34 -13.85
CA GLY A 47 6.04 1.32 -14.98
C GLY A 47 5.12 0.10 -15.02
N PHE A 48 5.30 -0.87 -14.11
CA PHE A 48 4.43 -2.04 -14.00
C PHE A 48 3.55 -2.03 -12.75
N VAL A 49 4.09 -1.55 -11.62
CA VAL A 49 3.36 -1.24 -10.38
C VAL A 49 3.88 0.09 -9.83
N SER A 50 3.08 0.79 -9.02
CA SER A 50 3.57 1.99 -8.33
C SER A 50 4.41 1.64 -7.10
N GLU A 51 4.08 0.56 -6.40
CA GLU A 51 4.80 0.10 -5.20
C GLU A 51 4.99 -1.42 -5.16
N VAL A 52 6.12 -1.80 -4.56
CA VAL A 52 6.42 -3.18 -4.13
C VAL A 52 6.29 -3.25 -2.61
N VAL A 53 5.54 -4.24 -2.14
CA VAL A 53 5.30 -4.53 -0.72
C VAL A 53 6.07 -5.79 -0.34
N TYR A 54 6.93 -5.67 0.67
CA TYR A 54 7.64 -6.79 1.27
C TYR A 54 6.92 -7.18 2.55
N CYS A 55 6.43 -8.42 2.61
CA CYS A 55 5.67 -8.94 3.73
C CYS A 55 6.45 -10.04 4.44
N ARG A 56 6.71 -9.85 5.73
CA ARG A 56 7.32 -10.85 6.61
C ARG A 56 6.35 -11.24 7.72
N ILE A 57 6.29 -12.53 8.04
CA ILE A 57 5.53 -13.05 9.18
C ILE A 57 6.53 -13.57 10.22
N HIS A 58 6.63 -12.91 11.37
CA HIS A 58 7.50 -13.30 12.48
C HIS A 58 6.90 -12.86 13.82
N GLY A 59 6.07 -13.69 14.43
CA GLY A 59 5.29 -13.30 15.63
C GLY A 59 4.29 -12.15 15.40
N GLY A 60 4.10 -11.75 14.15
CA GLY A 60 3.29 -10.62 13.69
C GLY A 60 3.52 -10.40 12.19
N VAL A 61 2.72 -9.53 11.58
CA VAL A 61 2.86 -9.18 10.16
C VAL A 61 3.61 -7.86 10.02
N PHE A 62 4.68 -7.87 9.24
CA PHE A 62 5.54 -6.71 8.99
C PHE A 62 5.54 -6.38 7.51
N LEU A 63 5.26 -5.12 7.19
CA LEU A 63 5.19 -4.61 5.83
C LEU A 63 6.20 -3.49 5.61
N THR A 64 6.96 -3.60 4.53
CA THR A 64 7.84 -2.55 4.03
C THR A 64 7.42 -2.19 2.61
N TYR A 65 7.43 -0.90 2.27
CA TYR A 65 6.91 -0.41 1.01
C TYR A 65 7.99 0.36 0.26
N TYR A 66 8.18 0.05 -1.01
CA TYR A 66 9.08 0.80 -1.88
C TYR A 66 8.35 1.25 -3.14
N SER A 67 8.51 2.53 -3.48
CA SER A 67 8.35 2.99 -4.85
C SER A 67 9.61 2.66 -5.65
N SER A 68 9.64 2.96 -6.95
CA SER A 68 10.87 2.82 -7.75
C SER A 68 12.00 3.77 -7.33
N GLU A 69 11.74 4.72 -6.43
CA GLU A 69 12.68 5.78 -6.07
C GLU A 69 13.21 5.64 -4.64
N CYS A 70 12.34 5.27 -3.70
CA CYS A 70 12.68 5.18 -2.29
C CYS A 70 11.68 4.30 -1.51
N GLU A 71 12.01 4.05 -0.25
CA GLU A 71 11.04 3.52 0.69
C GLU A 71 9.97 4.58 0.98
N VAL A 72 8.70 4.17 1.02
CA VAL A 72 7.58 5.07 1.32
C VAL A 72 7.00 4.77 2.70
N ASN A 73 6.56 5.82 3.39
CA ASN A 73 6.10 5.70 4.78
C ASN A 73 4.85 4.81 4.91
N PHE A 74 3.96 4.88 3.93
CA PHE A 74 2.69 4.18 3.93
C PHE A 74 2.19 4.02 2.49
N CYS A 75 1.69 2.83 2.14
CA CYS A 75 1.06 2.56 0.86
C CYS A 75 -0.25 1.80 1.06
N GLY A 76 -1.38 2.52 1.05
CA GLY A 76 -2.68 1.93 1.38
C GLY A 76 -3.13 0.82 0.42
N HIS A 77 -2.98 1.02 -0.89
CA HIS A 77 -3.40 0.01 -1.87
C HIS A 77 -2.49 -1.23 -1.83
N GLY A 78 -1.18 -1.04 -1.65
CA GLY A 78 -0.23 -2.12 -1.45
C GLY A 78 -0.53 -2.93 -0.18
N THR A 79 -0.90 -2.26 0.93
CA THR A 79 -1.37 -2.94 2.13
C THR A 79 -2.62 -3.78 1.85
N ILE A 80 -3.63 -3.22 1.16
CA ILE A 80 -4.87 -3.92 0.83
C ILE A 80 -4.59 -5.16 -0.04
N ALA A 81 -3.83 -5.00 -1.12
CA ALA A 81 -3.46 -6.08 -2.03
C ALA A 81 -2.72 -7.20 -1.26
N CYS A 82 -1.67 -6.84 -0.54
CA CYS A 82 -0.85 -7.78 0.21
C CYS A 82 -1.66 -8.54 1.27
N MET A 83 -2.45 -7.82 2.07
CA MET A 83 -3.19 -8.41 3.17
C MET A 83 -4.38 -9.23 2.70
N TYR A 84 -5.07 -8.82 1.63
CA TYR A 84 -6.12 -9.63 1.03
C TYR A 84 -5.58 -11.00 0.59
N SER A 85 -4.44 -11.02 -0.11
CA SER A 85 -3.82 -12.27 -0.51
C SER A 85 -3.31 -13.07 0.69
N LEU A 86 -2.65 -12.41 1.65
CA LEU A 86 -2.12 -13.07 2.83
C LEU A 86 -3.22 -13.78 3.62
N VAL A 87 -4.35 -13.11 3.89
CA VAL A 87 -5.48 -13.66 4.64
C VAL A 87 -6.10 -14.84 3.90
N LYS A 88 -6.33 -14.75 2.59
CA LYS A 88 -6.90 -15.86 1.80
C LYS A 88 -6.00 -17.09 1.74
N ASN A 89 -4.69 -16.89 1.81
CA ASN A 89 -3.71 -17.97 1.70
C ASN A 89 -3.18 -18.48 3.05
N THR A 90 -3.67 -17.94 4.18
CA THR A 90 -3.18 -18.28 5.52
C THR A 90 -4.35 -18.62 6.43
N ALA A 91 -4.58 -19.92 6.65
CA ALA A 91 -5.75 -20.41 7.39
C ALA A 91 -5.88 -19.83 8.80
N SER A 92 -4.75 -19.56 9.49
CA SER A 92 -4.75 -18.97 10.83
C SER A 92 -5.17 -17.50 10.87
N LEU A 93 -5.11 -16.76 9.75
CA LEU A 93 -5.52 -15.35 9.66
C LEU A 93 -6.97 -15.19 9.22
N SER A 94 -7.53 -16.19 8.52
CA SER A 94 -8.92 -16.19 8.06
C SER A 94 -9.96 -15.89 9.15
N PRO A 95 -9.89 -16.47 10.37
CA PRO A 95 -10.87 -16.18 11.43
C PRO A 95 -10.61 -14.85 12.17
N CYS A 96 -9.47 -14.20 11.96
CA CYS A 96 -9.12 -12.96 12.66
C CYS A 96 -9.86 -11.78 12.02
N SER A 97 -10.74 -11.12 12.77
CA SER A 97 -11.49 -9.94 12.32
C SER A 97 -10.63 -8.67 12.24
N GLU A 98 -9.57 -8.62 13.05
CA GLU A 98 -8.59 -7.54 13.12
C GLU A 98 -7.19 -8.12 13.17
N ILE A 99 -6.31 -7.60 12.32
CA ILE A 99 -4.92 -8.06 12.19
C ILE A 99 -4.01 -6.84 12.34
N PRO A 100 -3.23 -6.74 13.43
CA PRO A 100 -2.23 -5.70 13.55
C PRO A 100 -1.09 -5.97 12.56
N ILE A 101 -0.73 -4.93 11.82
CA ILE A 101 0.44 -4.92 10.94
C ILE A 101 1.43 -3.88 11.45
N HIS A 102 2.71 -4.15 11.28
CA HIS A 102 3.78 -3.22 11.62
C HIS A 102 4.42 -2.74 10.33
N THR A 103 4.51 -1.43 10.18
CA THR A 103 5.21 -0.80 9.05
C THR A 103 6.54 -0.24 9.54
N ASN A 104 7.53 -0.22 8.66
CA ASN A 104 8.88 0.21 9.03
C ASN A 104 8.96 1.69 9.47
N ARG A 105 8.11 2.57 8.90
CA ARG A 105 8.23 4.03 9.08
C ARG A 105 7.14 4.67 9.94
N ILE A 106 5.90 4.16 9.93
CA ILE A 106 4.77 4.78 10.67
C ILE A 106 4.29 3.94 11.86
N GLY A 107 4.88 2.76 12.07
CA GLY A 107 4.54 1.87 13.18
C GLY A 107 3.31 1.01 12.89
N GLN A 108 2.51 0.76 13.93
CA GLN A 108 1.40 -0.21 13.86
C GLN A 108 0.16 0.39 13.20
N LEU A 109 -0.43 -0.36 12.27
CA LEU A 109 -1.76 -0.13 11.69
C LEU A 109 -2.64 -1.38 11.92
N THR A 110 -3.94 -1.22 11.75
CA THR A 110 -4.91 -2.33 11.85
C THR A 110 -5.52 -2.61 10.49
N VAL A 111 -5.53 -3.89 10.13
CA VAL A 111 -6.28 -4.42 8.98
C VAL A 111 -7.56 -5.06 9.51
N TYR A 112 -8.70 -4.67 8.97
CA TYR A 112 -10.00 -5.26 9.28
C TYR A 112 -10.34 -6.26 8.19
N ASN A 113 -10.35 -7.55 8.55
CA ASN A 113 -10.71 -8.62 7.66
C ASN A 113 -12.23 -8.69 7.52
N ARG A 114 -12.73 -8.44 6.31
CA ARG A 114 -14.15 -8.56 5.93
C ARG A 114 -14.29 -9.40 4.66
N ILE A 115 -13.40 -10.36 4.45
CA ILE A 115 -13.38 -11.17 3.22
C ILE A 115 -14.59 -12.10 3.17
N ALA A 116 -14.96 -12.71 4.31
CA ALA A 116 -16.07 -13.66 4.37
C ALA A 116 -17.43 -13.02 4.09
N ASP A 117 -17.65 -11.78 4.54
CA ASP A 117 -18.93 -11.06 4.43
C ASP A 117 -18.97 -10.06 3.26
N GLN A 118 -17.86 -9.39 2.95
CA GLN A 118 -17.80 -8.30 1.96
C GLN A 118 -16.79 -8.54 0.84
N GLY A 119 -16.03 -9.64 0.88
CA GLY A 119 -15.00 -9.91 -0.12
C GLY A 119 -13.86 -8.90 -0.12
N ALA A 120 -13.62 -8.19 0.98
CA ALA A 120 -12.68 -7.08 1.06
C ALA A 120 -11.87 -7.06 2.36
N VAL A 121 -10.79 -6.27 2.36
CA VAL A 121 -10.07 -5.86 3.58
C VAL A 121 -10.12 -4.35 3.70
N PHE A 122 -10.26 -3.85 4.93
CA PHE A 122 -10.15 -2.42 5.23
C PHE A 122 -8.90 -2.17 6.06
N ILE A 123 -8.38 -0.95 6.03
CA ILE A 123 -7.17 -0.58 6.78
C ILE A 123 -7.36 0.74 7.51
N SER A 124 -6.77 0.86 8.69
CA SER A 124 -6.59 2.16 9.34
C SER A 124 -5.51 2.97 8.60
N ALA A 125 -5.73 4.27 8.46
CA ALA A 125 -4.70 5.20 7.99
C ALA A 125 -3.99 5.88 9.17
N PRO A 126 -2.73 6.33 9.01
CA PRO A 126 -2.11 7.23 9.98
C PRO A 126 -2.95 8.51 10.14
N LYS A 127 -2.90 9.13 11.33
CA LYS A 127 -3.61 10.38 11.58
C LYS A 127 -3.09 11.46 10.61
N PRO A 128 -3.99 12.20 9.92
CA PRO A 128 -3.57 13.25 9.00
C PRO A 128 -2.92 14.40 9.77
N THR A 129 -1.84 14.94 9.20
CA THR A 129 -1.24 16.20 9.63
C THR A 129 -1.59 17.27 8.61
N TYR A 130 -2.16 18.38 9.07
CA TYR A 130 -2.52 19.51 8.22
C TYR A 130 -1.42 20.56 8.28
N ILE A 131 -0.88 20.93 7.12
CA ILE A 131 0.15 21.96 7.01
C ILE A 131 -0.49 23.18 6.37
N ALA A 132 -0.33 24.34 6.98
CA ALA A 132 -0.76 25.60 6.39
C ALA A 132 0.01 25.84 5.08
N SER A 133 -0.71 26.07 3.99
CA SER A 133 -0.13 26.34 2.68
C SER A 133 -0.32 27.81 2.32
N SER A 134 0.73 28.46 1.82
CA SER A 134 0.63 29.78 1.19
C SER A 134 0.24 29.69 -0.29
N LEU A 135 0.01 28.47 -0.81
CA LEU A 135 -0.38 28.25 -2.19
C LEU A 135 -1.78 28.81 -2.42
N GLN A 136 -1.89 29.73 -3.36
CA GLN A 136 -3.19 30.29 -3.75
C GLN A 136 -3.93 29.29 -4.64
N SER A 137 -5.25 29.19 -4.46
CA SER A 137 -6.14 28.31 -5.25
C SER A 137 -5.93 28.49 -6.76
N ALA A 138 -5.77 29.75 -7.21
CA ALA A 138 -5.53 30.09 -8.61
C ALA A 138 -4.20 29.53 -9.14
N GLN A 139 -3.15 29.49 -8.33
CA GLN A 139 -1.85 28.93 -8.73
C GLN A 139 -1.94 27.40 -8.88
N ALA A 140 -2.66 26.73 -7.98
CA ALA A 140 -2.94 25.30 -8.09
C ALA A 140 -3.78 24.99 -9.34
N ALA A 141 -4.85 25.76 -9.58
CA ALA A 141 -5.72 25.60 -10.76
C ALA A 141 -4.93 25.78 -12.06
N ALA A 142 -4.13 26.84 -12.16
CA ALA A 142 -3.29 27.09 -13.34
C ALA A 142 -2.30 25.94 -13.62
N SER A 143 -1.70 25.35 -12.58
CA SER A 143 -0.78 24.21 -12.72
C SER A 143 -1.47 22.94 -13.24
N LEU A 144 -2.77 22.82 -12.99
CA LEU A 144 -3.63 21.72 -13.44
C LEU A 144 -4.38 22.05 -14.74
N SER A 145 -4.15 23.23 -15.33
CA SER A 145 -4.90 23.75 -16.50
C SER A 145 -6.41 23.85 -16.27
N LEU A 146 -6.81 24.20 -15.05
CA LEU A 146 -8.20 24.39 -14.62
C LEU A 146 -8.58 25.87 -14.56
N CYS A 147 -9.88 26.16 -14.68
CA CYS A 147 -10.43 27.49 -14.47
C CYS A 147 -11.11 27.62 -13.09
N ASP A 148 -11.49 28.84 -12.70
CA ASP A 148 -12.10 29.11 -11.40
C ASP A 148 -13.44 28.37 -11.19
N GLU A 149 -14.18 28.10 -12.28
CA GLU A 149 -15.44 27.35 -12.22
C GLU A 149 -15.23 25.87 -11.88
N ASP A 150 -14.04 25.32 -12.14
CA ASP A 150 -13.67 23.94 -11.84
C ASP A 150 -13.27 23.74 -10.36
N MET A 151 -13.12 24.83 -9.60
CA MET A 151 -12.70 24.83 -8.19
C MET A 151 -13.77 25.44 -7.24
N PRO A 152 -15.02 24.94 -7.27
CA PRO A 152 -16.07 25.49 -6.42
C PRO A 152 -15.74 25.28 -4.93
N GLY A 153 -15.76 26.38 -4.16
CA GLY A 153 -15.54 26.35 -2.71
C GLY A 153 -14.13 26.71 -2.23
N ILE A 154 -13.23 27.11 -3.13
CA ILE A 154 -11.85 27.54 -2.78
C ILE A 154 -11.63 29.04 -3.10
N ALA A 155 -12.73 29.78 -3.28
CA ALA A 155 -12.75 31.23 -3.42
C ALA A 155 -12.92 31.89 -2.05
N GLY A 156 -11.86 32.52 -1.55
CA GLY A 156 -11.84 33.37 -0.34
C GLY A 156 -10.91 32.87 0.74
#